data_AF-I3ZYC3-F1
#
_entry.id   AF-I3ZYC3-F1
#
_cell.length_a   1.000
_cell.length_b   1.000
_cell.length_c   1.000
_cell.angle_alpha   90.00
_cell.angle_beta   90.00
_cell.angle_gamma   90.00
#
_symmetry.space_group_name_H-M   'P 1'
#
loop_
_entity.id
_entity.type
_entity.pdbx_description
1 polymer ?
#
loop_
_entity_poly.entity_id
_entity_poly.type
_entity_poly.pdbx_seq_one_letter_code
_entity_poly.pdbx_strand_id
1 'polypeptide(L)'
;MNNLNKLYESIENFKRLGVEIDKNTIESTLKVEENIIKKEMIPAMSAAIIPILSQIQRELVLVIEYSPDKSVELKMTKKRSLKLTEEEEAFVTSREEYKKEISYTIAPHKKSPKTNLCITLPNGKIFKNELAKDTLCEIIKYVGIEKVEKLGIHHSGFNLVSKVKSKKYRQDKIGKFYIFTQTSTNQKAKDLEMISKKLNLKLKIDII
;
A
#
# COMPACT_ATOMS: atom_id res chain seq x y z
N MET A 1 -33.64 10.25 -15.17
CA MET A 1 -33.41 8.80 -15.37
C MET A 1 -32.09 8.67 -16.12
N ASN A 2 -31.08 8.06 -15.52
CA ASN A 2 -29.71 8.08 -16.04
C ASN A 2 -29.57 7.17 -17.28
N ASN A 3 -28.69 7.49 -18.24
CA ASN A 3 -28.52 6.66 -19.44
C ASN A 3 -28.05 5.25 -19.09
N LEU A 4 -27.32 5.10 -17.98
CA LEU A 4 -26.91 3.81 -17.42
C LEU A 4 -28.11 2.94 -17.01
N ASN A 5 -29.14 3.53 -16.39
CA ASN A 5 -30.34 2.79 -16.00
C ASN A 5 -31.10 2.29 -17.23
N LYS A 6 -31.22 3.13 -18.26
CA LYS A 6 -31.84 2.73 -19.53
C LYS A 6 -31.09 1.58 -20.20
N LEU A 7 -29.75 1.58 -20.11
CA LEU A 7 -28.92 0.50 -20.63
C LEU A 7 -29.20 -0.82 -19.90
N TYR A 8 -29.19 -0.82 -18.57
CA TYR A 8 -29.48 -2.02 -17.78
C TYR A 8 -30.90 -2.54 -17.97
N GLU A 9 -31.91 -1.66 -18.02
CA GLU A 9 -33.29 -2.03 -18.31
C GLU A 9 -33.42 -2.67 -19.69
N SER A 10 -32.72 -2.14 -20.69
CA SER A 10 -32.72 -2.71 -22.05
C SER A 10 -32.11 -4.12 -22.07
N ILE A 11 -30.97 -4.32 -21.41
CA ILE A 11 -30.32 -5.64 -21.29
C ILE A 11 -31.23 -6.64 -20.57
N GLU A 12 -31.88 -6.21 -19.49
CA GLU A 12 -32.80 -7.06 -18.73
C GLU A 12 -34.02 -7.45 -19.57
N ASN A 13 -34.55 -6.51 -20.36
CA ASN A 13 -35.67 -6.78 -21.28
C ASN A 13 -35.28 -7.79 -22.36
N PHE A 14 -34.09 -7.68 -22.97
CA PHE A 14 -33.62 -8.68 -23.95
C PHE A 14 -33.49 -10.07 -23.33
N LYS A 15 -32.97 -10.17 -22.10
CA LYS A 15 -32.91 -11.44 -21.36
C LYS A 15 -34.31 -12.02 -21.09
N ARG A 16 -35.27 -11.19 -20.68
CA ARG A 16 -36.66 -11.61 -20.41
C ARG A 16 -37.38 -12.09 -21.67
N LEU A 17 -37.06 -11.52 -22.83
CA LEU A 17 -37.63 -11.89 -24.13
C LEU A 17 -36.95 -13.13 -24.76
N GLY A 18 -35.95 -13.72 -24.10
CA GLY A 18 -35.25 -14.92 -24.58
C GLY A 18 -34.34 -14.67 -25.79
N VAL A 19 -33.93 -13.42 -26.02
CA VAL A 19 -33.03 -13.06 -27.11
C VAL A 19 -31.60 -13.42 -26.73
N GLU A 20 -30.96 -14.31 -27.49
CA GLU A 20 -29.55 -14.60 -27.33
C GLU A 20 -28.72 -13.40 -27.82
N ILE A 21 -27.97 -12.79 -26.91
CA ILE A 21 -27.08 -11.69 -27.22
C ILE A 21 -25.75 -12.29 -27.67
N ASP A 22 -25.34 -11.99 -28.91
CA ASP A 22 -24.08 -12.44 -29.45
C ASP A 22 -22.87 -11.75 -28.77
N LYS A 23 -21.69 -12.35 -28.91
CA LYS A 23 -20.46 -11.88 -28.25
C LYS A 23 -20.07 -10.45 -28.65
N ASN A 24 -20.33 -10.03 -29.88
CA ASN A 24 -19.96 -8.69 -30.34
C ASN A 24 -20.88 -7.64 -29.73
N THR A 25 -22.17 -7.96 -29.59
CA THR A 25 -23.14 -7.10 -28.91
C THR A 25 -22.84 -6.97 -27.41
N ILE A 26 -22.31 -8.01 -26.77
CA ILE A 26 -21.84 -7.92 -25.37
C ILE A 26 -20.65 -6.97 -25.26
N GLU A 27 -19.64 -7.12 -26.13
CA GLU A 27 -18.45 -6.27 -26.09
C GLU A 27 -18.77 -4.79 -26.38
N SER A 28 -19.65 -4.52 -27.34
CA SER A 28 -20.10 -3.16 -27.64
C SER A 28 -20.90 -2.56 -26.49
N THR A 29 -21.74 -3.35 -25.83
CA THR A 29 -22.50 -2.94 -24.64
C THR A 29 -21.57 -2.56 -23.49
N LEU A 30 -20.52 -3.34 -23.22
CA LEU A 30 -19.51 -3.02 -22.20
C LEU A 30 -18.79 -1.69 -22.51
N LYS A 31 -18.46 -1.42 -23.78
CA LYS A 31 -17.86 -0.15 -24.19
C LYS A 31 -18.82 1.03 -24.01
N VAL A 32 -20.10 0.84 -24.30
CA VAL A 32 -21.13 1.88 -24.08
C VAL A 32 -21.30 2.14 -22.58
N GLU A 33 -21.36 1.10 -21.77
CA GLU A 33 -21.42 1.20 -20.30
C GLU A 33 -20.22 1.97 -19.74
N GLU A 34 -19.00 1.61 -20.15
CA GLU A 34 -17.77 2.30 -19.75
C GLU A 34 -17.80 3.78 -20.14
N ASN A 35 -18.27 4.10 -21.35
CA ASN A 35 -18.40 5.47 -21.82
C ASN A 35 -19.41 6.28 -21.01
N ILE A 36 -20.56 5.71 -20.68
CA ILE A 36 -21.57 6.36 -19.83
C ILE A 36 -20.98 6.60 -18.43
N ILE A 37 -20.27 5.62 -17.86
CA ILE A 37 -19.62 5.78 -16.56
C ILE A 37 -18.59 6.93 -16.60
N LYS A 38 -17.72 6.97 -17.61
CA LYS A 38 -16.69 8.01 -17.75
C LYS A 38 -17.28 9.40 -17.98
N LYS A 39 -18.29 9.54 -18.84
CA LYS A 39 -18.81 10.84 -19.28
C LYS A 39 -19.95 11.39 -18.44
N GLU A 40 -20.69 10.55 -17.73
CA GLU A 40 -21.87 10.98 -16.97
C GLU A 40 -21.70 10.71 -15.47
N MET A 41 -21.36 9.47 -15.08
CA MET A 41 -21.29 9.11 -13.66
C MET A 41 -20.12 9.77 -12.93
N ILE A 42 -18.91 9.69 -13.49
CA ILE A 42 -17.71 10.27 -12.86
C ILE A 42 -17.87 11.79 -12.66
N PRO A 43 -18.31 12.59 -13.66
CA PRO A 43 -18.56 14.01 -13.46
C PRO A 43 -19.64 14.31 -12.42
N ALA A 44 -20.75 13.58 -12.43
CA ALA A 44 -21.83 13.77 -11.45
C ALA A 44 -21.34 13.47 -10.01
N MET A 45 -20.57 12.40 -9.83
CA MET A 45 -19.94 12.07 -8.54
C MET A 45 -18.95 13.16 -8.12
N SER A 46 -18.11 13.63 -9.06
CA SER A 46 -17.15 14.72 -8.81
C SER A 46 -17.85 15.98 -8.30
N ALA A 47 -18.92 16.40 -8.98
CA ALA A 47 -19.71 17.56 -8.58
C ALA A 47 -20.31 17.42 -7.16
N ALA A 48 -20.72 16.21 -6.78
CA ALA A 48 -21.27 15.94 -5.45
C ALA A 48 -20.20 15.95 -4.34
N ILE A 49 -18.98 15.50 -4.61
CA ILE A 49 -17.91 15.40 -3.60
C ILE A 49 -17.06 16.66 -3.47
N ILE A 50 -16.98 17.51 -4.52
CA ILE A 50 -16.19 18.76 -4.52
C ILE A 50 -16.46 19.64 -3.29
N PRO A 51 -17.73 19.90 -2.88
CA PRO A 51 -18.01 20.74 -1.70
C PRO A 51 -17.48 20.18 -0.38
N ILE A 52 -17.32 18.86 -0.29
CA ILE A 52 -16.76 18.19 0.88
C ILE A 52 -15.23 18.25 0.83
N LEU A 53 -14.66 18.00 -0.36
CA LEU A 53 -13.22 18.01 -0.56
C LEU A 53 -12.60 19.41 -0.50
N SER A 54 -13.36 20.46 -0.80
CA SER A 54 -12.87 21.86 -0.75
C SER A 54 -12.45 22.31 0.65
N GLN A 55 -12.97 21.66 1.70
CA GLN A 55 -12.56 21.90 3.09
C GLN A 55 -11.14 21.39 3.38
N ILE A 56 -10.60 20.52 2.52
CA ILE A 56 -9.28 19.92 2.67
C ILE A 56 -8.24 20.79 1.97
N GLN A 57 -7.43 21.51 2.75
CA GLN A 57 -6.38 22.40 2.26
C GLN A 57 -5.08 21.67 1.87
N ARG A 58 -5.17 20.39 1.49
CA ARG A 58 -3.99 19.59 1.08
C ARG A 58 -4.33 18.66 -0.06
N GLU A 59 -3.33 18.41 -0.90
CA GLU A 59 -3.48 17.47 -2.00
C GLU A 59 -3.63 16.03 -1.50
N LEU A 60 -4.66 15.34 -2.00
CA LEU A 60 -5.00 13.96 -1.66
C LEU A 60 -5.29 13.14 -2.92
N VAL A 61 -4.90 11.87 -2.90
CA VAL A 61 -5.38 10.87 -3.85
C VAL A 61 -6.32 9.93 -3.10
N LEU A 62 -7.58 9.91 -3.53
CA LEU A 62 -8.63 9.04 -3.01
C LEU A 62 -8.92 7.94 -4.02
N VAL A 63 -8.97 6.70 -3.55
CA VAL A 63 -9.41 5.55 -4.33
C VAL A 63 -10.78 5.14 -3.80
N ILE A 64 -11.76 5.07 -4.71
CA ILE A 64 -13.11 4.60 -4.42
C ILE A 64 -13.19 3.15 -4.88
N GLU A 65 -13.31 2.23 -3.92
CA GLU A 65 -13.58 0.83 -4.23
C GLU A 65 -15.09 0.61 -4.14
N TYR A 66 -15.71 0.34 -5.30
CA TYR A 66 -17.14 0.09 -5.42
C TYR A 66 -17.41 -1.36 -5.82
N SER A 67 -18.38 -1.98 -5.16
CA SER A 67 -18.96 -3.27 -5.55
C SER A 67 -20.46 -3.21 -5.23
N PRO A 68 -21.36 -3.60 -6.14
CA PRO A 68 -22.81 -3.48 -5.94
C PRO A 68 -23.33 -4.14 -4.65
N ASP A 69 -22.70 -5.23 -4.21
CA ASP A 69 -23.12 -6.02 -3.05
C ASP A 69 -22.46 -5.57 -1.72
N LYS A 70 -21.64 -4.52 -1.75
CA LYS A 70 -20.85 -4.07 -0.59
C LYS A 70 -21.01 -2.57 -0.37
N SER A 71 -20.81 -2.14 0.87
CA SER A 71 -20.68 -0.72 1.17
C SER A 71 -19.46 -0.13 0.45
N VAL A 72 -19.60 1.11 -0.03
CA VAL A 72 -18.52 1.84 -0.70
C VAL A 72 -17.37 2.07 0.26
N GLU A 73 -16.15 1.66 -0.11
CA GLU A 73 -14.94 1.89 0.68
C GLU A 73 -14.11 3.02 0.09
N LEU A 74 -13.77 4.03 0.91
CA LEU A 74 -12.90 5.15 0.55
C LEU A 74 -11.54 4.98 1.22
N LYS A 75 -10.47 4.85 0.41
CA LYS A 75 -9.10 4.68 0.90
C LYS A 75 -8.20 5.82 0.43
N MET A 76 -7.38 6.34 1.35
CA MET A 76 -6.35 7.33 1.05
C MET A 76 -5.07 6.62 0.57
N THR A 77 -4.49 7.09 -0.52
CA THR A 77 -3.20 6.59 -1.00
C THR A 77 -2.17 7.71 -1.14
N LYS A 78 -0.90 7.37 -0.91
CA LYS A 78 0.26 8.25 -1.16
C LYS A 78 0.93 7.97 -2.51
N LYS A 79 0.48 6.94 -3.24
CA LYS A 79 1.05 6.55 -4.53
C LYS A 79 0.28 7.26 -5.66
N ARG A 80 0.97 8.15 -6.39
CA ARG A 80 0.49 8.74 -7.66
C ARG A 80 0.71 7.84 -8.89
N SER A 81 1.14 6.59 -8.68
CA SER A 81 1.50 5.68 -9.78
C SER A 81 0.27 5.03 -10.43
N LEU A 82 -0.75 5.81 -10.73
CA LEU A 82 -1.81 5.44 -11.66
C LEU A 82 -1.37 6.08 -12.98
N LYS A 83 -0.84 5.27 -13.92
CA LYS A 83 -0.60 5.75 -15.28
C LYS A 83 -1.99 6.04 -15.87
N LEU A 84 -2.36 7.31 -15.90
CA LEU A 84 -3.51 7.78 -16.66
C LEU A 84 -3.15 7.63 -18.14
N THR A 85 -4.08 7.11 -18.92
CA THR A 85 -3.98 7.14 -20.39
C THR A 85 -4.16 8.58 -20.88
N GLU A 86 -3.65 8.90 -22.09
CA GLU A 86 -3.74 10.24 -22.68
C GLU A 86 -5.20 10.75 -22.77
N GLU A 87 -6.16 9.83 -22.96
CA GLU A 87 -7.60 10.12 -22.95
C GLU A 87 -8.13 10.52 -21.56
N GLU A 88 -7.56 9.94 -20.50
CA GLU A 88 -7.92 10.27 -19.10
C GLU A 88 -7.26 11.57 -18.64
N GLU A 89 -6.08 11.93 -19.17
CA GLU A 89 -5.43 13.22 -18.94
C GLU A 89 -6.19 14.38 -19.60
N ALA A 90 -6.72 14.17 -20.81
CA ALA A 90 -7.50 15.17 -21.56
C ALA A 90 -8.82 15.56 -20.86
N PHE A 91 -9.37 14.70 -20.01
CA PHE A 91 -10.59 14.99 -19.23
C PHE A 91 -10.31 15.83 -17.97
N VAL A 92 -9.04 15.88 -17.51
CA VAL A 92 -8.62 16.63 -16.32
C VAL A 92 -8.26 18.08 -16.64
N THR A 93 -7.84 18.38 -17.87
CA THR A 93 -7.34 19.69 -18.31
C THR A 93 -8.40 20.76 -18.54
N SER A 94 -9.70 20.46 -18.45
CA SER A 94 -10.77 21.47 -18.59
C SER A 94 -11.08 22.24 -17.29
N ARG A 95 -10.16 22.28 -16.32
CA ARG A 95 -10.33 23.09 -15.10
C ARG A 95 -10.28 24.58 -15.45
N GLU A 96 -11.38 25.28 -15.23
CA GLU A 96 -11.38 26.75 -15.12
C GLU A 96 -10.30 27.16 -14.09
N GLU A 97 -9.44 28.09 -14.50
CA GLU A 97 -8.28 28.52 -13.72
C GLU A 97 -8.71 29.15 -12.38
N TYR A 98 -8.56 28.39 -11.29
CA TYR A 98 -8.68 28.95 -9.94
C TYR A 98 -7.44 29.81 -9.63
N LYS A 99 -7.69 31.10 -9.38
CA LYS A 99 -6.68 32.12 -9.07
C LYS A 99 -5.78 31.69 -7.90
N LYS A 100 -4.47 31.90 -8.11
CA LYS A 100 -3.34 31.68 -7.21
C LYS A 100 -3.66 32.00 -5.74
N GLU A 101 -3.49 30.99 -4.88
CA GLU A 101 -3.16 31.22 -3.47
C GLU A 101 -1.82 30.55 -3.13
N ILE A 102 -0.92 31.42 -2.67
CA ILE A 102 0.39 31.24 -2.02
C ILE A 102 0.88 29.78 -1.94
N SER A 103 1.79 29.42 -2.85
CA SER A 103 2.49 28.14 -2.84
C SER A 103 3.49 28.06 -1.68
N TYR A 104 3.14 27.36 -0.61
CA TYR A 104 4.16 26.81 0.29
C TYR A 104 4.67 25.50 -0.31
N THR A 105 5.83 25.55 -0.94
CA THR A 105 6.51 24.36 -1.48
C THR A 105 7.06 23.54 -0.32
N ILE A 106 6.30 22.56 0.19
CA ILE A 106 6.90 21.51 1.01
C ILE A 106 7.68 20.63 0.05
N ALA A 107 9.01 20.71 0.12
CA ALA A 107 9.89 19.92 -0.72
C ALA A 107 9.47 18.44 -0.69
N PRO A 108 9.38 17.76 -1.84
CA PRO A 108 9.00 16.36 -1.89
C PRO A 108 9.94 15.57 -0.98
N HIS A 109 9.37 14.70 -0.13
CA HIS A 109 10.18 13.82 0.71
C HIS A 109 11.11 12.99 -0.19
N LYS A 110 12.39 13.36 -0.20
CA LYS A 110 13.44 12.61 -0.88
C LYS A 110 13.46 11.22 -0.25
N LYS A 111 13.16 10.19 -1.03
CA LYS A 111 13.33 8.81 -0.57
C LYS A 111 14.76 8.67 -0.06
N SER A 112 14.90 8.18 1.16
CA SER A 112 16.20 7.83 1.70
C SER A 112 16.88 6.82 0.75
N PRO A 113 18.21 6.90 0.59
CA PRO A 113 18.93 5.90 -0.20
C PRO A 113 18.60 4.49 0.30
N LYS A 114 18.68 3.50 -0.59
CA LYS A 114 18.56 2.09 -0.19
C LYS A 114 19.63 1.81 0.86
N THR A 115 19.21 1.26 1.99
CA THR A 115 20.09 0.92 3.11
C THR A 115 19.94 -0.56 3.44
N ASN A 116 21.07 -1.20 3.69
CA ASN A 116 21.24 -2.60 4.06
C ASN A 116 22.05 -2.72 5.36
N LEU A 117 22.21 -3.95 5.86
CA LEU A 117 22.92 -4.24 7.10
C LEU A 117 24.13 -5.14 6.84
N CYS A 118 25.26 -4.74 7.41
CA CYS A 118 26.46 -5.54 7.53
C CYS A 118 26.77 -5.71 9.02
N ILE A 119 26.89 -6.96 9.49
CA ILE A 119 27.09 -7.25 10.92
C ILE A 119 28.35 -8.08 11.06
N THR A 120 29.29 -7.61 11.88
CA THR A 120 30.55 -8.29 12.15
C THR A 120 30.54 -8.81 13.59
N LEU A 121 30.78 -10.11 13.74
CA LEU A 121 30.94 -10.75 15.04
C LEU A 121 32.34 -10.52 15.60
N PRO A 122 32.54 -10.65 16.94
CA PRO A 122 33.87 -10.59 17.55
C PRO A 122 34.86 -11.62 17.04
N ASN A 123 34.37 -12.75 16.51
CA ASN A 123 35.19 -13.80 15.90
C ASN A 123 35.57 -13.51 14.43
N GLY A 124 35.23 -12.32 13.91
CA GLY A 124 35.53 -11.90 12.54
C GLY A 124 34.54 -12.38 11.48
N LYS A 125 33.53 -13.19 11.84
CA LYS A 125 32.51 -13.62 10.87
C LYS A 125 31.56 -12.47 10.54
N ILE A 126 31.29 -12.29 9.25
CA ILE A 126 30.46 -11.22 8.70
C ILE A 126 29.13 -11.78 8.18
N PHE A 127 28.03 -11.09 8.49
CA PHE A 127 26.70 -11.35 7.97
C PHE A 127 26.23 -10.16 7.13
N LYS A 128 26.01 -10.41 5.84
CA LYS A 128 25.55 -9.41 4.87
C LYS A 128 24.72 -10.10 3.81
N ASN A 129 23.45 -9.72 3.70
CA ASN A 129 22.52 -10.21 2.70
C ASN A 129 22.00 -9.07 1.82
N GLU A 130 21.34 -9.42 0.71
CA GLU A 130 20.73 -8.45 -0.21
C GLU A 130 19.65 -7.59 0.47
N LEU A 131 18.93 -8.17 1.43
CA LEU A 131 17.87 -7.50 2.19
C LEU A 131 18.22 -7.47 3.68
N ALA A 132 18.08 -6.30 4.30
CA ALA A 132 18.31 -6.13 5.75
C ALA A 132 17.46 -7.07 6.65
N LYS A 133 16.28 -7.48 6.19
CA LYS A 133 15.44 -8.45 6.92
C LYS A 133 16.09 -9.83 7.03
N ASP A 134 16.83 -10.23 5.99
CA ASP A 134 17.42 -11.56 5.93
C ASP A 134 18.65 -11.61 6.84
N THR A 135 19.47 -10.55 6.83
CA THR A 135 20.57 -10.39 7.81
C THR A 135 20.08 -10.42 9.26
N LEU A 136 18.96 -9.74 9.56
CA LEU A 136 18.34 -9.77 10.89
C LEU A 136 17.92 -11.19 11.30
N CYS A 137 17.20 -11.88 10.41
CA CYS A 137 16.75 -13.26 10.64
C CYS A 137 17.92 -14.22 10.86
N GLU A 138 18.99 -14.07 10.09
CA GLU A 138 20.18 -14.93 10.17
C GLU A 138 20.93 -14.73 11.49
N ILE A 139 21.12 -13.49 11.95
CA ILE A 139 21.73 -13.22 13.26
C ILE A 139 20.86 -13.72 14.40
N ILE A 140 19.54 -13.50 14.37
CA ILE A 140 18.64 -14.02 15.41
C ILE A 140 18.73 -15.55 15.48
N LYS A 141 18.83 -16.22 14.32
CA LYS A 141 19.04 -17.67 14.25
C LYS A 141 20.40 -18.08 14.82
N TYR A 142 21.47 -17.34 14.53
CA TYR A 142 22.82 -17.62 15.03
C TYR A 142 22.94 -17.44 16.55
N VAL A 143 22.38 -16.35 17.09
CA VAL A 143 22.40 -16.04 18.53
C VAL A 143 21.55 -17.02 19.33
N GLY A 144 20.43 -17.46 18.74
CA GLY A 144 19.46 -18.35 19.35
C GLY A 144 18.11 -17.65 19.51
N ILE A 145 17.14 -18.13 18.76
CA ILE A 145 15.79 -17.53 18.64
C ILE A 145 15.10 -17.43 20.00
N GLU A 146 15.22 -18.45 20.84
CA GLU A 146 14.60 -18.48 22.18
C GLU A 146 15.23 -17.46 23.14
N LYS A 147 16.53 -17.21 23.02
CA LYS A 147 17.21 -16.19 23.83
C LYS A 147 16.69 -14.80 23.47
N VAL A 148 16.52 -14.54 22.17
CA VAL A 148 16.00 -13.27 21.66
C VAL A 148 14.53 -13.07 22.01
N GLU A 149 13.70 -14.12 21.96
CA GLU A 149 12.30 -14.06 22.36
C GLU A 149 12.12 -13.63 23.83
N LYS A 150 12.94 -14.18 24.73
CA LYS A 150 12.96 -13.82 26.16
C LYS A 150 13.37 -12.38 26.44
N LEU A 151 14.02 -11.68 25.48
CA LEU A 151 14.41 -10.28 25.67
C LEU A 151 13.21 -9.31 25.64
N GLY A 152 12.05 -9.77 25.14
CA GLY A 152 10.81 -8.99 25.12
C GLY A 152 10.94 -7.66 24.38
N ILE A 153 11.56 -7.66 23.20
CA ILE A 153 11.74 -6.43 22.40
C ILE A 153 10.45 -6.19 21.61
N HIS A 154 9.69 -5.15 21.93
CA HIS A 154 8.37 -4.94 21.35
C HIS A 154 8.36 -3.83 20.28
N HIS A 155 7.65 -4.09 19.19
CA HIS A 155 7.35 -3.14 18.12
C HIS A 155 5.86 -3.15 17.81
N SER A 156 5.23 -1.97 17.83
CA SER A 156 3.79 -1.83 17.53
C SER A 156 2.90 -2.80 18.32
N GLY A 157 3.28 -3.12 19.56
CA GLY A 157 2.56 -4.08 20.42
C GLY A 157 2.90 -5.55 20.20
N PHE A 158 3.84 -5.90 19.31
CA PHE A 158 4.27 -7.27 19.04
C PHE A 158 5.73 -7.50 19.45
N ASN A 159 6.02 -8.64 20.08
CA ASN A 159 7.40 -9.03 20.35
C ASN A 159 8.15 -9.31 19.04
N LEU A 160 9.42 -8.91 18.97
CA LEU A 160 10.31 -9.05 17.81
C LEU A 160 10.40 -10.50 17.36
N VAL A 161 10.44 -11.42 18.33
CA VAL A 161 10.34 -12.86 18.13
C VAL A 161 9.16 -13.36 18.95
N SER A 162 8.21 -14.05 18.32
CA SER A 162 6.99 -14.53 18.96
C SER A 162 6.66 -15.95 18.51
N LYS A 163 6.04 -16.75 19.38
CA LYS A 163 5.45 -18.05 18.99
C LYS A 163 4.10 -17.90 18.29
N VAL A 164 3.44 -16.75 18.46
CA VAL A 164 2.11 -16.47 17.92
C VAL A 164 2.24 -15.60 16.68
N LYS A 165 1.63 -16.06 15.58
CA LYS A 165 1.56 -15.32 14.32
C LYS A 165 0.63 -14.10 14.47
N SER A 166 1.09 -12.94 14.02
CA SER A 166 0.27 -11.73 13.91
C SER A 166 -0.74 -11.86 12.77
N LYS A 167 -1.98 -11.45 13.01
CA LYS A 167 -3.00 -11.29 11.95
C LYS A 167 -2.77 -10.04 11.10
N LYS A 168 -2.06 -9.03 11.64
CA LYS A 168 -1.94 -7.69 11.06
C LYS A 168 -0.67 -7.48 10.23
N TYR A 169 0.43 -8.10 10.63
CA TYR A 169 1.73 -7.86 10.03
C TYR A 169 2.30 -9.12 9.38
N ARG A 170 2.97 -8.94 8.24
CA ARG A 170 3.78 -10.01 7.65
C ARG A 170 4.99 -10.26 8.54
N GLN A 171 5.26 -11.53 8.80
CA GLN A 171 6.37 -11.99 9.64
C GLN A 171 7.10 -13.12 8.92
N ASP A 172 8.41 -13.20 9.14
CA ASP A 172 9.21 -14.31 8.63
C ASP A 172 9.19 -15.44 9.67
N LYS A 173 8.89 -16.66 9.21
CA LYS A 173 8.78 -17.84 10.08
C LYS A 173 10.11 -18.56 10.14
N ILE A 174 10.64 -18.78 11.35
CA ILE A 174 11.82 -19.61 11.58
C ILE A 174 11.47 -20.68 12.62
N GLY A 175 11.34 -21.93 12.15
CA GLY A 175 10.89 -23.04 12.99
C GLY A 175 9.48 -22.81 13.55
N LYS A 176 9.36 -22.78 14.88
CA LYS A 176 8.11 -22.50 15.60
C LYS A 176 7.88 -21.03 15.93
N PHE A 177 8.81 -20.15 15.54
CA PHE A 177 8.79 -18.73 15.87
C PHE A 177 8.53 -17.86 14.64
N TYR A 178 8.01 -16.66 14.89
CA TYR A 178 7.71 -15.61 13.93
C TYR A 178 8.53 -14.36 14.28
N ILE A 179 9.28 -13.85 13.31
CA ILE A 179 10.13 -12.67 13.45
C ILE A 179 9.43 -11.47 12.81
N PHE A 180 9.38 -10.38 13.57
CA PHE A 180 8.84 -9.11 13.11
C PHE A 180 9.87 -8.36 12.27
N THR A 181 9.76 -8.46 10.94
CA THR A 181 10.74 -7.90 9.99
C THR A 181 10.31 -6.59 9.32
N GLN A 182 9.06 -6.16 9.55
CA GLN A 182 8.43 -4.99 8.93
C GLN A 182 8.81 -3.64 9.59
N THR A 183 10.07 -3.48 9.99
CA THR A 183 10.65 -2.25 10.56
C THR A 183 11.62 -1.58 9.58
N SER A 184 12.04 -0.33 9.81
CA SER A 184 13.06 0.33 8.97
C SER A 184 14.45 -0.30 9.19
N THR A 185 15.38 -0.13 8.25
CA THR A 185 16.77 -0.65 8.39
C THR A 185 17.45 -0.09 9.65
N ASN A 186 17.25 1.21 9.93
CA ASN A 186 17.71 1.82 11.18
C ASN A 186 17.12 1.16 12.42
N GLN A 187 15.84 0.80 12.39
CA GLN A 187 15.22 0.15 13.54
C GLN A 187 15.73 -1.27 13.72
N LYS A 188 15.94 -2.02 12.62
CA LYS A 188 16.58 -3.35 12.69
C LYS A 188 17.99 -3.27 13.28
N ALA A 189 18.78 -2.25 12.93
CA ALA A 189 20.09 -2.02 13.52
C ALA A 189 19.98 -1.78 15.03
N LYS A 190 19.06 -0.92 15.47
CA LYS A 190 18.79 -0.67 16.90
C LYS A 190 18.35 -1.93 17.65
N ASP A 191 17.53 -2.76 17.02
CA ASP A 191 17.09 -4.03 17.61
C ASP A 191 18.28 -4.97 17.81
N LEU A 192 19.16 -5.06 16.81
CA LEU A 192 20.40 -5.83 16.88
C LEU A 192 21.39 -5.28 17.92
N GLU A 193 21.49 -3.97 18.07
CA GLU A 193 22.28 -3.32 19.14
C GLU A 193 21.70 -3.67 20.51
N MET A 194 20.38 -3.64 20.66
CA MET A 194 19.71 -3.98 21.91
C MET A 194 19.93 -5.46 22.26
N ILE A 195 19.83 -6.36 21.27
CA ILE A 195 20.14 -7.78 21.42
C ILE A 195 21.61 -7.96 21.82
N SER A 196 22.52 -7.28 21.11
CA SER A 196 23.96 -7.31 21.37
C SER A 196 24.30 -6.88 22.79
N LYS A 197 23.68 -5.79 23.27
CA LYS A 197 23.88 -5.26 24.63
C LYS A 197 23.29 -6.19 25.69
N LYS A 198 22.04 -6.64 25.52
CA LYS A 198 21.37 -7.50 26.50
C LYS A 198 22.01 -8.89 26.61
N LEU A 199 22.58 -9.41 25.53
CA LEU A 199 23.24 -10.73 25.49
C LEU A 199 24.78 -10.64 25.52
N ASN A 200 25.34 -9.44 25.70
CA ASN A 200 26.78 -9.17 25.73
C ASN A 200 27.57 -9.76 24.55
N LEU A 201 27.02 -9.65 23.33
CA LEU A 201 27.57 -10.29 22.12
C LEU A 201 28.64 -9.45 21.41
N LYS A 202 28.78 -8.16 21.77
CA LYS A 202 29.74 -7.22 21.17
C LYS A 202 29.70 -7.19 19.63
N LEU A 203 28.50 -7.26 19.06
CA LEU A 203 28.28 -7.15 17.61
C LEU A 203 28.68 -5.75 17.12
N LYS A 204 29.42 -5.68 16.01
CA LYS A 204 29.59 -4.45 15.23
C LYS A 204 28.53 -4.41 14.13
N ILE A 205 27.73 -3.35 14.10
CA ILE A 205 26.58 -3.22 13.21
C ILE A 205 26.79 -1.98 12.36
N ASP A 206 26.87 -2.17 11.04
CA ASP A 206 27.08 -1.12 10.06
C ASP A 206 25.89 -1.06 9.10
N ILE A 207 25.36 0.15 8.88
CA ILE A 207 24.32 0.42 7.89
C ILE A 207 25.00 0.88 6.61
N ILE A 208 24.76 0.17 5.51
CA ILE A 208 25.42 0.35 4.20
C ILE A 208 24.45 0.70 3.09
#